data_AF-A0A7G6WZW5-F1
#
_entry.id   AF-A0A7G6WZW5-F1
#
_cell.length_a   1.000
_cell.length_b   1.000
_cell.length_c   1.000
_cell.angle_alpha   90.00
_cell.angle_beta   90.00
_cell.angle_gamma   90.00
#
_symmetry.space_group_name_H-M   'P 1'
#
loop_
_entity.id
_entity.type
_entity.pdbx_description
1 polymer ?
#
loop_
_entity_poly.entity_id
_entity_poly.type
_entity_poly.pdbx_seq_one_letter_code
_entity_poly.pdbx_strand_id
1 'polypeptide(L)'
;MSSNLHVRRASELGEIAQVAVARPVTAERLEEIWGVLVHEVATVQAISTAAVEARSDESRTAYLKLLEAETAEIVALVQEVSCELPGLAS
;
A
#
# COMPACT_ATOMS: atom_id res chain seq x y z
N MET A 1 -4.20 11.79 -57.02
CA MET A 1 -4.06 10.60 -56.15
C MET A 1 -4.58 11.00 -54.76
N SER A 2 -5.80 10.61 -54.40
CA SER A 2 -6.40 10.96 -53.11
C SER A 2 -6.36 9.76 -52.19
N SER A 3 -5.70 9.91 -51.03
CA SER A 3 -5.61 8.90 -49.98
C SER A 3 -6.88 8.98 -49.12
N ASN A 4 -7.68 7.91 -49.14
CA ASN A 4 -8.85 7.79 -48.25
C ASN A 4 -8.42 7.13 -46.95
N LEU A 5 -8.08 7.93 -45.94
CA LEU A 5 -7.91 7.46 -44.58
C LEU A 5 -9.31 7.16 -43.99
N HIS A 6 -9.72 5.89 -44.00
CA HIS A 6 -10.94 5.46 -43.32
C HIS A 6 -10.69 5.36 -41.82
N VAL A 7 -11.10 6.39 -41.08
CA VAL A 7 -11.24 6.33 -39.62
C VAL A 7 -12.43 5.42 -39.32
N ARG A 8 -12.16 4.17 -38.94
CA ARG A 8 -13.21 3.25 -38.47
C ARG A 8 -13.66 3.67 -37.07
N ARG A 9 -14.97 3.75 -36.86
CA ARG A 9 -15.59 4.12 -35.58
C ARG A 9 -15.31 2.99 -34.57
N ALA A 10 -14.93 3.34 -33.34
CA ALA A 10 -14.60 2.39 -32.26
C ALA A 10 -15.69 1.32 -31.99
N SER A 11 -16.94 1.56 -32.42
CA SER A 11 -18.03 0.60 -32.36
C SER A 11 -17.89 -0.64 -33.27
N GLU A 12 -16.94 -0.66 -34.21
CA GLU A 12 -16.64 -1.83 -35.05
C GLU A 12 -15.65 -2.82 -34.40
N LEU A 13 -15.09 -2.48 -33.23
CA LEU A 13 -14.29 -3.39 -32.42
C LEU A 13 -15.20 -4.26 -31.54
N GLY A 14 -16.14 -4.96 -32.18
CA GLY A 14 -16.84 -6.07 -31.55
C GLY A 14 -15.82 -7.17 -31.28
N GLU A 15 -15.71 -7.61 -30.03
CA GLU A 15 -14.82 -8.68 -29.57
C GLU A 15 -13.35 -8.29 -29.35
N ILE A 16 -13.08 -7.15 -28.71
CA ILE A 16 -11.92 -7.15 -27.80
C ILE A 16 -12.35 -8.01 -26.61
N ALA A 17 -11.96 -9.28 -26.62
CA ALA A 17 -12.04 -10.12 -25.44
C ALA A 17 -11.39 -9.34 -24.29
N GLN A 18 -12.20 -8.91 -23.32
CA GLN A 18 -11.67 -8.42 -22.06
C GLN A 18 -10.98 -9.62 -21.42
N VAL A 19 -9.69 -9.76 -21.69
CA VAL A 19 -8.85 -10.69 -20.94
C VAL A 19 -8.91 -10.15 -19.52
N ALA A 20 -9.66 -10.83 -18.65
CA ALA A 20 -9.53 -10.64 -17.23
C ALA A 20 -8.06 -10.94 -16.92
N VAL A 21 -7.26 -9.89 -16.85
CA VAL A 21 -5.87 -9.99 -16.41
C VAL A 21 -5.98 -10.46 -14.98
N ALA A 22 -5.83 -11.77 -14.75
CA ALA A 22 -5.63 -12.31 -13.43
C ALA A 22 -4.43 -11.54 -12.87
N ARG A 23 -4.68 -10.64 -11.92
CA ARG A 23 -3.59 -9.97 -11.24
C ARG A 23 -2.72 -11.07 -10.64
N PRO A 24 -1.40 -11.01 -10.79
CA PRO A 24 -0.54 -11.96 -10.11
C PRO A 24 -0.82 -11.81 -8.61
N VAL A 25 -0.98 -12.94 -7.92
CA VAL A 25 -1.28 -13.01 -6.48
C VAL A 25 -0.37 -12.10 -5.65
N THR A 26 0.87 -11.89 -6.11
CA THR A 26 1.86 -10.98 -5.51
C THR A 26 1.43 -9.50 -5.56
N ALA A 27 0.76 -9.05 -6.62
CA ALA A 27 0.31 -7.65 -6.71
C ALA A 27 -0.87 -7.37 -5.77
N GLU A 28 -1.80 -8.32 -5.62
CA GLU A 28 -2.90 -8.20 -4.66
C GLU A 28 -2.37 -8.21 -3.23
N ARG A 29 -1.43 -9.11 -2.94
CA ARG A 29 -0.79 -9.19 -1.63
C ARG A 29 0.01 -7.93 -1.26
N LEU A 30 0.74 -7.35 -2.21
CA LEU A 30 1.43 -6.07 -2.00
C LEU A 30 0.46 -4.91 -1.75
N GLU A 31 -0.70 -4.89 -2.40
CA GLU A 31 -1.74 -3.88 -2.13
C GLU A 31 -2.33 -4.04 -0.73
N GLU A 32 -2.54 -5.27 -0.26
CA GLU A 32 -2.95 -5.55 1.12
C GLU A 32 -1.91 -5.05 2.13
N ILE A 33 -0.64 -5.45 1.95
CA ILE A 33 0.44 -5.04 2.85
C ILE A 33 0.60 -3.51 2.84
N TRP A 34 0.47 -2.87 1.68
CA TRP A 34 0.48 -1.41 1.58
C TRP A 34 -0.68 -0.76 2.36
N GLY A 35 -1.89 -1.32 2.26
CA GLY A 35 -3.05 -0.86 3.02
C GLY A 35 -2.81 -0.92 4.53
N VAL A 36 -2.23 -2.01 5.02
CA VAL A 36 -1.86 -2.17 6.44
C VAL A 36 -0.77 -1.17 6.82
N LEU A 37 0.28 -1.03 6.02
CA LEU A 37 1.38 -0.09 6.31
C LEU A 37 0.89 1.36 6.44
N VAL A 38 -0.03 1.80 5.56
CA VAL A 38 -0.64 3.14 5.65
C VAL A 38 -1.43 3.30 6.95
N HIS A 39 -2.16 2.26 7.36
CA HIS A 39 -2.88 2.25 8.63
C HIS A 39 -1.91 2.39 9.81
N GLU A 40 -0.86 1.59 9.87
CA GLU A 40 0.10 1.62 10.97
C GLU A 40 0.83 2.96 11.09
N VAL A 41 1.20 3.56 9.96
CA VAL A 41 1.81 4.91 9.98
C VAL A 41 0.83 5.95 10.53
N ALA A 42 -0.45 5.88 10.19
CA ALA A 42 -1.47 6.77 10.74
C ALA A 42 -1.67 6.54 12.24
N THR A 43 -1.64 5.29 12.70
CA THR A 43 -1.70 4.92 14.12
C THR A 43 -0.51 5.48 14.90
N VAL A 44 0.71 5.30 14.40
CA VAL A 44 1.94 5.88 14.97
C VAL A 44 1.82 7.41 15.09
N GLN A 45 1.30 8.09 14.07
CA GLN A 45 1.09 9.53 14.12
C GLN A 45 0.09 9.93 15.22
N ALA A 46 -1.05 9.24 15.30
CA ALA A 46 -2.07 9.51 16.31
C ALA A 46 -1.53 9.31 17.74
N ILE A 47 -0.80 8.20 17.98
CA ILE A 47 -0.21 7.93 19.29
C ILE A 47 0.90 8.95 19.60
N SER A 48 1.70 9.35 18.62
CA SER A 48 2.73 10.38 18.78
C SER A 48 2.12 11.71 19.23
N THR A 49 1.02 12.14 18.60
CA THR A 49 0.28 13.33 19.02
C THR A 49 -0.27 13.18 20.45
N ALA A 50 -0.87 12.03 20.77
CA ALA A 50 -1.39 11.77 22.11
C ALA A 50 -0.29 11.76 23.19
N ALA A 51 0.92 11.26 22.86
CA ALA A 51 2.07 11.27 23.75
C ALA A 51 2.56 12.69 24.06
N VAL A 52 2.58 13.57 23.05
CA VAL A 52 2.95 14.98 23.20
C VAL A 52 1.93 15.72 24.09
N GLU A 53 0.64 15.43 23.90
CA GLU A 53 -0.45 16.08 24.66
C GLU A 53 -0.68 15.45 26.05
N ALA A 54 -0.02 14.35 26.37
CA ALA A 54 -0.19 13.64 27.63
C ALA A 54 0.15 14.53 28.84
N ARG A 55 -0.82 14.69 29.73
CA ARG A 55 -0.71 15.52 30.95
C ARG A 55 -0.11 14.80 32.15
N SER A 56 0.18 13.51 32.03
CA SER A 56 0.83 12.71 33.07
C SER A 56 1.98 11.91 32.48
N ASP A 57 3.00 11.66 33.30
CA ASP A 57 4.14 10.85 32.89
C ASP A 57 3.74 9.40 32.66
N GLU A 58 2.79 8.89 33.46
CA GLU A 58 2.25 7.54 33.28
C GLU A 58 1.57 7.36 31.91
N SER A 59 0.69 8.29 31.51
CA SER A 59 0.05 8.23 30.20
C SER A 59 1.07 8.42 29.07
N ARG A 60 2.04 9.31 29.23
CA ARG A 60 3.11 9.50 28.25
C ARG A 60 3.92 8.22 28.06
N THR A 61 4.32 7.56 29.15
CA THR A 61 5.04 6.28 29.10
C THR A 61 4.19 5.18 28.46
N ALA A 62 2.88 5.13 28.74
CA ALA A 62 1.98 4.18 28.08
C ALA A 62 1.95 4.40 26.55
N TYR A 63 1.82 5.64 26.09
CA TYR A 63 1.85 5.95 24.66
C TYR A 63 3.20 5.66 24.00
N LEU A 64 4.32 5.92 24.69
CA LEU A 64 5.64 5.56 24.16
C LEU A 64 5.80 4.04 23.97
N LYS A 65 5.28 3.23 24.90
CA LYS A 65 5.29 1.77 24.74
C LYS A 65 4.40 1.30 23.58
N LEU A 66 3.25 1.95 23.39
CA LEU A 66 2.40 1.68 22.23
C LEU A 66 3.14 2.04 20.92
N LEU A 67 3.83 3.18 20.87
CA LEU A 67 4.65 3.56 19.71
C LEU A 67 5.74 2.54 19.40
N GLU A 68 6.42 2.01 20.41
CA GLU A 68 7.42 0.96 20.24
C GLU A 68 6.81 -0.30 19.60
N ALA A 69 5.60 -0.69 20.04
CA ALA A 69 4.88 -1.83 19.48
C ALA A 69 4.50 -1.59 18.01
N GLU A 70 3.82 -0.48 17.69
CA GLU A 70 3.40 -0.18 16.30
C GLU A 70 4.61 -0.04 15.35
N THR A 71 5.71 0.53 15.84
CA THR A 71 6.95 0.64 15.04
C THR A 71 7.52 -0.75 14.74
N ALA A 72 7.43 -1.70 15.68
CA ALA A 72 7.86 -3.08 15.44
C ALA A 72 6.98 -3.78 14.39
N GLU A 73 5.67 -3.51 14.40
CA GLU A 73 4.74 -4.04 13.39
C GLU A 73 5.04 -3.49 11.99
N ILE A 74 5.30 -2.18 11.87
CA ILE A 74 5.76 -1.56 10.61
C ILE A 74 7.04 -2.22 10.09
N VAL A 75 8.02 -2.46 10.96
CA VAL A 75 9.27 -3.12 10.57
C VAL A 75 9.00 -4.54 10.06
N ALA A 76 8.12 -5.30 10.71
CA ALA A 76 7.75 -6.64 10.27
C ALA A 76 7.06 -6.62 8.89
N LEU A 77 6.15 -5.68 8.65
CA LEU A 77 5.47 -5.52 7.36
C LEU A 77 6.46 -5.16 6.24
N VAL A 78 7.41 -4.26 6.51
CA VAL A 78 8.46 -3.90 5.53
C VAL A 78 9.38 -5.10 5.21
N GLN A 79 9.68 -5.92 6.21
CA GLN A 79 10.43 -7.17 6.01
C GLN A 79 9.64 -8.16 5.15
N GLU A 80 8.33 -8.28 5.37
CA GLU A 80 7.45 -9.13 4.57
C GLU A 80 7.46 -8.71 3.09
N VAL A 81 7.33 -7.41 2.80
CA VAL A 81 7.47 -6.87 1.42
C VAL A 81 8.82 -7.23 0.81
N SER A 82 9.90 -7.12 1.59
CA SER A 82 11.26 -7.44 1.13
C SER A 82 11.42 -8.92 0.76
N CYS A 83 10.73 -9.81 1.47
CA CYS A 83 10.69 -11.24 1.13
C CYS A 83 9.86 -11.53 -0.13
N GLU A 84 8.78 -10.78 -0.37
CA GLU A 84 7.94 -10.94 -1.56
C GLU A 84 8.58 -10.36 -2.83
N LEU A 85 9.53 -9.42 -2.69
CA LEU A 85 10.24 -8.77 -3.79
C LEU A 85 11.76 -9.01 -3.74
N PRO A 86 12.24 -10.24 -3.98
CA PRO A 86 13.66 -10.59 -3.87
C PRO A 86 14.59 -9.89 -4.89
N GLY A 87 14.10 -8.95 -5.71
CA GLY A 87 14.86 -8.24 -6.74
C GLY A 87 15.07 -6.73 -6.52
N LEU A 88 14.56 -6.15 -5.43
CA LEU A 88 14.76 -4.71 -5.12
C LEU A 88 15.92 -4.44 -4.13
N ALA A 89 16.56 -5.50 -3.62
CA ALA A 89 17.64 -5.43 -2.64
C ALA A 89 19.06 -5.40 -3.26
N SER A 90 19.18 -5.08 -4.56
CA SER A 90 20.46 -5.00 -5.28
C SER A 90 20.96 -3.56 -5.42
#